data_AF-A0A9R0RTL7-F1
#
_entry.id   AF-A0A9R0RTL7-F1
#
_cell.length_a   1.000
_cell.length_b   1.000
_cell.length_c   1.000
_cell.angle_alpha   90.00
_cell.angle_beta   90.00
_cell.angle_gamma   90.00
#
_symmetry.space_group_name_H-M   'P 1'
#
loop_
_entity.id
_entity.type
_entity.pdbx_description
1 polymer ?
#
loop_
_entity_poly.entity_id
_entity_poly.type
_entity_poly.pdbx_seq_one_letter_code
_entity_poly.pdbx_strand_id
1 'polypeptide(L)'
;MQMMGTVLDHFRSSAWYYLTAVLAACARIGVFRTYFNHSRRDEVWSYIDFDHPTTFDTLAMDPAKKQMIKDDLDDFTYSRDYYRRIGKAWKRGYLLHGPPGTGKSTMIAAMANYLKYDIYDIELTTLESNSDLRKLFIETTGNGERIIVFTTNHLDKLDPALIRRGRMDMHIEMSYCGFEAFKTLANNYLEVEAHPLFGAVEELLGDVKMTPADVAECLMPSKRSARDADACLTRLIDQLKERKAAEEDKESKTAEEDDVKDTAKEEDKWETEKVPSKSKSKKEKSEACQVVTNGAHTGASGVSVSTSTDHYLS
;
A
#
# COMPACT_ATOMS: atom_id res chain seq x y z
N MET A 1 26.53 8.26 71.66
CA MET A 1 25.76 9.08 70.71
C MET A 1 26.01 8.51 69.32
N GLN A 2 25.19 7.57 68.84
CA GLN A 2 23.95 7.82 68.07
C GLN A 2 24.27 8.64 66.80
N MET A 3 24.11 8.16 65.56
CA MET A 3 23.40 7.00 65.03
C MET A 3 24.16 6.44 63.82
N MET A 4 24.54 5.16 63.91
CA MET A 4 24.55 4.21 62.80
C MET A 4 23.10 3.81 62.50
N GLY A 5 22.78 3.53 61.22
CA GLY A 5 21.46 3.04 60.79
C GLY A 5 20.44 4.18 60.73
N THR A 6 19.61 4.35 59.71
CA THR A 6 18.90 3.34 58.92
C THR A 6 18.21 4.09 57.78
N VAL A 7 18.72 4.01 56.54
CA VAL A 7 17.90 4.08 55.31
C VAL A 7 18.41 3.07 54.27
N LEU A 8 19.40 2.24 54.63
CA LEU A 8 19.66 0.92 54.07
C LEU A 8 19.15 -0.09 55.12
N ASP A 9 18.41 -1.11 54.72
CA ASP A 9 17.90 -2.25 55.52
C ASP A 9 16.49 -2.19 56.15
N HIS A 10 15.54 -1.50 55.52
CA HIS A 10 14.12 -1.88 55.59
C HIS A 10 13.43 -1.39 54.31
N PHE A 11 13.63 -2.03 53.16
CA PHE A 11 12.74 -3.12 52.73
C PHE A 11 13.48 -4.01 51.71
N ARG A 12 14.42 -4.82 52.21
CA ARG A 12 14.83 -6.06 51.55
C ARG A 12 14.26 -7.24 52.34
N SER A 13 13.02 -7.57 52.04
CA SER A 13 12.43 -8.91 52.16
C SER A 13 11.07 -8.79 51.48
N SER A 14 10.86 -9.26 50.25
CA SER A 14 10.86 -10.67 49.93
C SER A 14 10.89 -10.82 48.41
N ALA A 15 11.81 -11.63 47.91
CA ALA A 15 11.61 -12.53 46.77
C ALA A 15 11.10 -11.92 45.43
N TRP A 16 12.05 -11.70 44.50
CA TRP A 16 12.08 -12.22 43.11
C TRP A 16 13.01 -11.32 42.27
N TYR A 17 14.29 -11.71 42.14
CA TYR A 17 14.85 -12.38 40.95
C TYR A 17 15.06 -11.46 39.72
N TYR A 18 16.35 -11.30 39.38
CA TYR A 18 16.91 -10.94 38.07
C TYR A 18 16.72 -9.53 37.48
N LEU A 19 17.88 -8.88 37.28
CA LEU A 19 18.26 -8.11 36.09
C LEU A 19 17.50 -6.80 35.79
N THR A 20 17.95 -5.68 36.34
CA THR A 20 17.68 -4.35 35.77
C THR A 20 18.99 -3.61 35.47
N ALA A 21 19.83 -4.27 34.69
CA ALA A 21 20.98 -3.68 34.02
C ALA A 21 21.12 -4.20 32.59
N VAL A 22 20.04 -4.18 31.80
CA VAL A 22 20.04 -4.11 30.33
C VAL A 22 18.67 -3.57 29.91
N LEU A 23 18.60 -2.34 29.40
CA LEU A 23 17.76 -1.94 28.27
C LEU A 23 18.18 -0.54 27.77
N ALA A 24 19.50 -0.32 27.70
CA ALA A 24 20.07 0.55 26.67
C ALA A 24 20.20 -0.28 25.39
N ALA A 25 19.06 -0.62 24.76
CA ALA A 25 19.02 -1.29 23.45
C ALA A 25 17.66 -1.15 22.73
N CYS A 26 16.85 -0.14 23.05
CA CYS A 26 15.82 0.34 22.12
C CYS A 26 16.27 1.68 21.56
N ALA A 27 17.41 1.71 20.88
CA ALA A 27 17.62 2.73 19.88
C ALA A 27 16.54 2.48 18.82
N ARG A 28 15.45 3.26 18.83
CA ARG A 28 14.60 3.38 17.65
C ARG A 28 15.49 4.01 16.57
N ILE A 29 16.12 3.16 15.77
CA ILE A 29 16.79 3.56 14.54
C ILE A 29 15.66 4.01 13.61
N GLY A 30 15.43 5.32 13.56
CA GLY A 30 14.51 5.99 12.64
C GLY A 30 13.03 5.79 12.98
N VAL A 31 12.37 6.82 13.50
CA VAL A 31 10.91 6.90 13.42
C VAL A 31 10.59 7.32 11.98
N PHE A 32 10.11 6.40 11.16
CA PHE A 32 9.63 6.70 9.83
C PHE A 32 8.37 7.56 9.91
N ARG A 33 8.10 8.35 8.88
CA ARG A 33 6.97 9.29 8.86
C ARG A 33 6.11 9.09 7.63
N THR A 34 4.82 9.34 7.80
CA THR A 34 3.89 9.55 6.69
C THR A 34 3.59 11.03 6.59
N TYR A 35 3.97 11.64 5.49
CA TYR A 35 3.75 13.04 5.14
C TYR A 35 2.47 13.18 4.30
N PHE A 36 1.68 14.21 4.58
CA PHE A 36 0.45 14.54 3.85
C PHE A 36 0.51 15.98 3.35
N ASN A 37 0.06 16.22 2.12
CA ASN A 37 -0.02 17.58 1.59
C ASN A 37 -1.26 18.31 2.13
N HIS A 38 -1.09 19.57 2.55
CA HIS A 38 -2.19 20.41 3.02
C HIS A 38 -2.47 21.56 2.04
N SER A 39 -3.73 21.96 1.92
CA SER A 39 -4.16 23.02 1.01
C SER A 39 -4.11 24.42 1.65
N ARG A 40 -3.87 24.54 2.97
CA ARG A 40 -4.03 25.81 3.71
C ARG A 40 -3.02 26.01 4.86
N ARG A 41 -1.81 26.50 4.54
CA ARG A 41 -0.86 27.32 5.35
C ARG A 41 0.53 27.26 4.70
N ASP A 42 1.47 28.08 5.18
CA ASP A 42 2.88 28.17 4.71
C ASP A 42 3.71 26.87 4.87
N GLU A 43 3.14 25.80 5.45
CA GLU A 43 3.76 24.48 5.54
C GLU A 43 3.15 23.53 4.50
N VAL A 44 4.00 22.98 3.65
CA VAL A 44 3.59 22.13 2.51
C VAL A 44 3.30 20.69 2.91
N TRP A 45 3.91 20.21 4.00
CA TRP A 45 3.78 18.86 4.51
C TRP A 45 3.44 18.84 6.00
N SER A 46 2.36 18.14 6.37
CA SER A 46 2.16 17.64 7.74
C SER A 46 2.63 16.20 7.83
N TYR A 47 2.93 15.68 9.03
CA TYR A 47 3.32 14.28 9.18
C TYR A 47 2.79 13.62 10.44
N ILE A 48 2.70 12.29 10.38
CA ILE A 48 2.51 11.40 11.52
C ILE A 48 3.62 10.35 11.54
N ASP A 49 3.87 9.75 12.69
CA ASP A 49 4.77 8.60 12.78
C ASP A 49 4.17 7.42 11.99
N PHE A 50 4.95 6.86 11.08
CA PHE A 50 4.59 5.68 10.30
C PHE A 50 4.87 4.44 11.14
N ASP A 51 3.80 3.83 11.67
CA ASP A 51 3.82 2.57 12.39
C ASP A 51 2.79 1.61 11.80
N HIS A 52 3.10 1.05 10.64
CA HIS A 52 2.24 0.07 9.98
C HIS A 52 2.82 -1.34 10.18
N PRO A 53 2.05 -2.33 10.66
CA PRO A 53 2.58 -3.65 11.01
C PRO A 53 2.90 -4.53 9.80
N THR A 54 2.37 -4.20 8.61
CA THR A 54 2.50 -5.06 7.42
C THR A 54 3.91 -5.13 6.88
N THR A 55 4.39 -6.35 6.70
CA THR A 55 5.56 -6.71 5.90
C THR A 55 5.15 -7.51 4.67
N PHE A 56 6.08 -7.74 3.74
CA PHE A 56 5.85 -8.66 2.61
C PHE A 56 5.42 -10.06 3.05
N ASP A 57 5.83 -10.50 4.24
CA ASP A 57 5.49 -11.83 4.75
C ASP A 57 4.01 -11.89 5.14
N THR A 58 3.51 -10.84 5.81
CA THR A 58 2.10 -10.69 6.18
C THR A 58 1.17 -10.35 5.00
N LEU A 59 1.71 -9.87 3.87
CA LEU A 59 0.92 -9.45 2.72
C LEU A 59 0.31 -10.66 2.00
N ALA A 60 -1.01 -10.71 1.80
CA ALA A 60 -1.65 -11.82 1.10
C ALA A 60 -1.46 -11.75 -0.42
N MET A 61 -0.48 -12.47 -0.95
CA MET A 61 -0.11 -12.49 -2.37
C MET A 61 0.68 -13.77 -2.68
N ASP A 62 0.71 -14.16 -3.96
CA ASP A 62 1.60 -15.20 -4.48
C ASP A 62 3.09 -14.96 -4.09
N PRO A 63 3.78 -15.95 -3.49
CA PRO A 63 5.18 -15.82 -3.07
C PRO A 63 6.15 -15.44 -4.19
N ALA A 64 5.95 -15.94 -5.42
CA ALA A 64 6.83 -15.61 -6.54
C ALA A 64 6.64 -14.14 -6.95
N LYS A 65 5.40 -13.63 -6.96
CA LYS A 65 5.15 -12.19 -7.17
C LYS A 65 5.79 -11.33 -6.10
N LYS A 66 5.72 -11.73 -4.81
CA LYS A 66 6.40 -11.02 -3.71
C LYS A 66 7.91 -10.95 -3.95
N GLN A 67 8.52 -12.08 -4.31
CA GLN A 67 9.96 -12.16 -4.53
C GLN A 67 10.39 -11.27 -5.70
N MET A 68 9.68 -11.33 -6.83
CA MET A 68 9.94 -10.46 -7.98
C MET A 68 9.92 -8.96 -7.61
N ILE A 69 9.01 -8.54 -6.73
CA ILE A 69 8.94 -7.15 -6.29
C ILE A 69 10.10 -6.80 -5.35
N LYS A 70 10.46 -7.70 -4.42
CA LYS A 70 11.63 -7.51 -3.55
C LYS A 70 12.92 -7.37 -4.36
N ASP A 71 13.12 -8.26 -5.34
CA ASP A 71 14.29 -8.24 -6.22
C ASP A 71 14.37 -6.91 -7.00
N ASP A 72 13.25 -6.41 -7.52
CA ASP A 72 13.21 -5.12 -8.24
C ASP A 72 13.54 -3.92 -7.33
N LEU A 73 13.08 -3.97 -6.08
CA LEU A 73 13.37 -2.93 -5.08
C LEU A 73 14.87 -2.94 -4.73
N ASP A 74 15.44 -4.11 -4.47
CA ASP A 74 16.85 -4.29 -4.18
C ASP A 74 17.72 -3.81 -5.37
N ASP A 75 17.39 -4.26 -6.58
CA ASP A 75 18.06 -3.85 -7.82
C ASP A 75 18.07 -2.32 -7.97
N PHE A 76 16.94 -1.67 -7.70
CA PHE A 76 16.84 -0.21 -7.75
C PHE A 76 17.75 0.47 -6.72
N THR A 77 17.75 -0.01 -5.48
CA THR A 77 18.55 0.54 -4.38
C THR A 77 20.06 0.39 -4.62
N TYR A 78 20.51 -0.70 -5.23
CA TYR A 78 21.93 -0.88 -5.56
C TYR A 78 22.36 -0.18 -6.86
N SER A 79 21.43 0.38 -7.65
CA SER A 79 21.71 0.94 -8.98
C SER A 79 22.15 2.42 -9.01
N ARG A 80 22.40 3.07 -7.87
CA ARG A 80 22.77 4.51 -7.80
C ARG A 80 23.83 4.93 -8.81
N ASP A 81 24.95 4.23 -8.84
CA ASP A 81 26.11 4.62 -9.67
C ASP A 81 25.84 4.36 -11.16
N TYR A 82 25.00 3.39 -11.48
CA TYR A 82 24.49 3.18 -12.83
C TYR A 82 23.69 4.40 -13.31
N TYR A 83 22.70 4.85 -12.53
CA TYR A 83 21.88 6.04 -12.87
C TYR A 83 22.73 7.30 -13.02
N ARG A 84 23.68 7.52 -12.10
CA ARG A 84 24.61 8.66 -12.16
C ARG A 84 25.47 8.63 -13.43
N ARG A 85 26.04 7.47 -13.78
CA ARG A 85 26.90 7.30 -14.95
C ARG A 85 26.19 7.61 -16.27
N ILE A 86 24.91 7.25 -16.38
CA ILE A 86 24.10 7.50 -17.58
C ILE A 86 23.38 8.85 -17.57
N GLY A 87 23.62 9.70 -16.56
CA GLY A 87 23.03 11.03 -16.45
C GLY A 87 21.50 11.03 -16.28
N LYS A 88 20.92 9.96 -15.72
CA LYS A 88 19.47 9.87 -15.48
C LYS A 88 19.15 10.11 -14.01
N ALA A 89 18.00 10.74 -13.75
CA ALA A 89 17.45 10.85 -12.40
C ALA A 89 17.24 9.45 -11.79
N TRP A 90 17.71 9.25 -10.56
CA TRP A 90 17.62 7.98 -9.85
C TRP A 90 16.22 7.80 -9.25
N LYS A 91 15.29 7.42 -10.12
CA LYS A 91 13.89 7.21 -9.77
C LYS A 91 13.35 5.89 -10.33
N ARG A 92 12.37 5.32 -9.64
CA ARG A 92 11.63 4.12 -10.04
C ARG A 92 10.12 4.36 -9.93
N GLY A 93 9.38 4.10 -11.00
CA GLY A 93 7.92 4.20 -11.00
C GLY A 93 7.25 2.83 -10.88
N TYR A 94 6.34 2.66 -9.93
CA TYR A 94 5.45 1.51 -9.79
C TYR A 94 4.00 1.90 -10.09
N LEU A 95 3.27 1.05 -10.80
CA LEU A 95 1.83 1.14 -10.97
C LEU A 95 1.16 -0.08 -10.33
N LEU A 96 0.44 0.14 -9.23
CA LEU A 96 -0.42 -0.85 -8.58
C LEU A 96 -1.84 -0.71 -9.13
N HIS A 97 -2.36 -1.76 -9.75
CA HIS A 97 -3.73 -1.75 -10.27
C HIS A 97 -4.50 -3.01 -9.89
N GLY A 98 -5.81 -2.87 -9.70
CA GLY A 98 -6.70 -4.00 -9.41
C GLY A 98 -7.94 -3.57 -8.64
N PRO A 99 -8.89 -4.50 -8.40
CA PRO A 99 -10.14 -4.21 -7.68
C PRO A 99 -9.92 -3.55 -6.30
N PRO A 100 -10.90 -2.81 -5.77
CA PRO A 100 -10.86 -2.37 -4.37
C PRO A 100 -10.77 -3.59 -3.42
N GLY A 101 -10.13 -3.43 -2.26
CA GLY A 101 -9.97 -4.53 -1.29
C GLY A 101 -8.84 -5.52 -1.58
N THR A 102 -8.01 -5.28 -2.59
CA THR A 102 -6.86 -6.15 -2.96
C THR A 102 -5.54 -5.77 -2.29
N GLY A 103 -5.55 -4.80 -1.36
CA GLY A 103 -4.36 -4.45 -0.57
C GLY A 103 -3.35 -3.54 -1.28
N LYS A 104 -3.75 -2.71 -2.25
CA LYS A 104 -2.88 -1.73 -2.91
C LYS A 104 -2.14 -0.82 -1.91
N SER A 105 -2.86 -0.21 -0.96
CA SER A 105 -2.25 0.63 0.09
C SER A 105 -1.40 -0.19 1.07
N THR A 106 -1.84 -1.41 1.38
CA THR A 106 -1.10 -2.36 2.24
C THR A 106 0.23 -2.78 1.61
N MET A 107 0.29 -2.93 0.29
CA MET A 107 1.53 -3.18 -0.46
C MET A 107 2.51 -2.01 -0.33
N ILE A 108 2.04 -0.76 -0.46
CA ILE A 108 2.89 0.43 -0.28
C ILE A 108 3.50 0.44 1.13
N ALA A 109 2.72 0.14 2.15
CA ALA A 109 3.22 0.04 3.52
C ALA A 109 4.28 -1.06 3.67
N ALA A 110 4.08 -2.22 3.04
CA ALA A 110 5.06 -3.31 3.01
C ALA A 110 6.37 -2.90 2.33
N MET A 111 6.30 -2.18 1.21
CA MET A 111 7.46 -1.64 0.50
C MET A 111 8.22 -0.63 1.37
N ALA A 112 7.51 0.31 2.01
CA ALA A 112 8.10 1.30 2.90
C ALA A 112 8.80 0.66 4.11
N ASN A 113 8.16 -0.35 4.71
CA ASN A 113 8.75 -1.12 5.81
C ASN A 113 9.98 -1.94 5.39
N TYR A 114 9.99 -2.48 4.18
CA TYR A 114 11.10 -3.22 3.62
C TYR A 114 12.32 -2.32 3.40
N LEU A 115 12.09 -1.18 2.75
CA LEU A 115 13.14 -0.22 2.40
C LEU A 115 13.54 0.72 3.53
N LYS A 116 12.76 0.79 4.61
CA LYS A 116 12.93 1.76 5.70
C LYS A 116 12.78 3.20 5.21
N TYR A 117 11.72 3.46 4.44
CA TYR A 117 11.44 4.77 3.84
C TYR A 117 10.27 5.48 4.52
N ASP A 118 10.32 6.81 4.50
CA ASP A 118 9.18 7.67 4.75
C ASP A 118 8.19 7.59 3.57
N ILE A 119 6.92 7.81 3.87
CA ILE A 119 5.82 7.83 2.89
C ILE A 119 5.37 9.27 2.70
N TYR A 120 5.26 9.73 1.45
CA TYR A 120 4.62 10.99 1.11
C TYR A 120 3.32 10.71 0.37
N ASP A 121 2.20 10.77 1.08
CA ASP A 121 0.87 10.60 0.51
C ASP A 121 0.39 11.91 -0.10
N ILE A 122 0.25 11.92 -1.43
CA ILE A 122 -0.18 13.08 -2.20
C ILE A 122 -1.63 12.89 -2.62
N GLU A 123 -2.51 13.71 -2.05
CA GLU A 123 -3.87 13.88 -2.53
C GLU A 123 -3.89 14.95 -3.63
N LEU A 124 -4.01 14.54 -4.90
CA LEU A 124 -4.01 15.45 -6.05
C LEU A 124 -5.24 16.38 -6.12
N THR A 125 -6.35 16.01 -5.47
CA THR A 125 -7.60 16.79 -5.48
C THR A 125 -7.45 18.12 -4.74
N THR A 126 -6.50 18.21 -3.81
CA THR A 126 -6.23 19.40 -2.99
C THR A 126 -5.30 20.39 -3.68
N LEU A 127 -4.78 20.03 -4.86
CA LEU A 127 -3.91 20.86 -5.69
C LEU A 127 -4.72 21.68 -6.69
N GLU A 128 -4.52 22.99 -6.68
CA GLU A 128 -5.21 23.91 -7.58
C GLU A 128 -4.44 24.13 -8.88
N SER A 129 -3.12 23.96 -8.86
CA SER A 129 -2.25 24.21 -10.02
C SER A 129 -1.08 23.23 -10.15
N ASN A 130 -0.53 23.13 -11.37
CA ASN A 130 0.73 22.43 -11.62
C ASN A 130 1.91 23.05 -10.86
N SER A 131 1.82 24.33 -10.50
CA SER A 131 2.85 25.00 -9.69
C SER A 131 2.88 24.45 -8.27
N ASP A 132 1.72 24.10 -7.70
CA ASP A 132 1.62 23.51 -6.37
C ASP A 132 2.18 22.08 -6.37
N LEU A 133 1.86 21.30 -7.41
CA LEU A 133 2.46 19.98 -7.61
C LEU A 133 3.99 20.06 -7.73
N ARG A 134 4.52 21.06 -8.45
CA ARG A 134 5.97 21.29 -8.54
C ARG A 134 6.58 21.64 -7.20
N LYS A 135 5.91 22.48 -6.39
CA LYS A 135 6.37 22.81 -5.03
C LYS A 135 6.45 21.54 -4.16
N LEU A 136 5.42 20.69 -4.20
CA LEU A 136 5.45 19.39 -3.51
C LEU A 136 6.70 18.59 -3.87
N PHE A 137 6.96 18.39 -5.18
CA PHE A 137 8.13 17.62 -5.64
C PHE A 137 9.49 18.21 -5.31
N ILE A 138 9.57 19.53 -5.13
CA ILE A 138 10.80 20.23 -4.73
C ILE A 138 11.02 20.09 -3.22
N GLU A 139 9.95 20.15 -2.43
CA GLU A 139 10.00 20.08 -0.97
C GLU A 139 10.04 18.66 -0.40
N THR A 140 9.56 17.67 -1.17
CA THR A 140 9.86 16.26 -0.90
C THR A 140 11.36 16.05 -1.02
N THR A 141 12.02 15.93 0.14
CA THR A 141 13.46 15.77 0.37
C THR A 141 14.30 15.27 -0.83
N GLY A 142 15.28 16.10 -1.24
CA GLY A 142 16.55 15.69 -1.88
C GLY A 142 16.52 15.27 -3.35
N ASN A 143 17.49 15.73 -4.14
CA ASN A 143 17.73 15.32 -5.55
C ASN A 143 18.27 13.87 -5.70
N GLY A 144 17.85 12.95 -4.82
CA GLY A 144 18.38 11.60 -4.67
C GLY A 144 17.44 10.50 -5.18
N GLU A 145 17.49 9.37 -4.47
CA GLU A 145 16.70 8.15 -4.67
C GLU A 145 15.20 8.41 -4.47
N ARG A 146 14.37 8.02 -5.44
CA ARG A 146 12.92 8.20 -5.33
C ARG A 146 12.16 7.01 -5.89
N ILE A 147 11.25 6.46 -5.10
CA ILE A 147 10.25 5.53 -5.59
C ILE A 147 8.91 6.26 -5.66
N ILE A 148 8.24 6.16 -6.80
CA ILE A 148 6.93 6.76 -7.02
C ILE A 148 5.95 5.63 -7.29
N VAL A 149 4.94 5.50 -6.43
CA VAL A 149 3.89 4.50 -6.58
C VAL A 149 2.59 5.17 -6.97
N PHE A 150 1.99 4.69 -8.05
CA PHE A 150 0.66 5.07 -8.51
C PHE A 150 -0.31 3.94 -8.21
N THR A 151 -1.51 4.28 -7.77
CA THR A 151 -2.59 3.30 -7.56
C THR A 151 -3.78 3.61 -8.47
N THR A 152 -4.41 2.58 -9.05
CA THR A 152 -5.67 2.73 -9.79
C THR A 152 -6.57 1.51 -9.64
N ASN A 153 -7.88 1.71 -9.63
CA ASN A 153 -8.85 0.61 -9.75
C ASN A 153 -9.19 0.29 -11.22
N HIS A 154 -8.85 1.18 -12.15
CA HIS A 154 -9.24 1.12 -13.56
C HIS A 154 -8.03 1.40 -14.45
N LEU A 155 -7.38 0.34 -14.91
CA LEU A 155 -6.19 0.46 -15.77
C LEU A 155 -6.55 0.98 -17.17
N ASP A 156 -7.73 0.61 -17.66
CA ASP A 156 -8.31 0.98 -18.96
C ASP A 156 -8.58 2.50 -19.10
N LYS A 157 -8.73 3.20 -17.98
CA LYS A 157 -8.97 4.65 -17.94
C LYS A 157 -7.69 5.48 -17.96
N LEU A 158 -6.52 4.86 -17.90
CA LEU A 158 -5.25 5.58 -17.93
C LEU A 158 -4.81 5.86 -19.36
N ASP A 159 -4.33 7.08 -19.60
CA ASP A 159 -3.69 7.44 -20.87
C ASP A 159 -2.48 6.52 -21.11
N PRO A 160 -2.38 5.81 -22.24
CA PRO A 160 -1.24 4.96 -22.57
C PRO A 160 0.11 5.69 -22.52
N ALA A 161 0.14 7.01 -22.65
CA ALA A 161 1.34 7.83 -22.48
C ALA A 161 1.87 7.85 -21.04
N LEU A 162 1.03 7.60 -20.02
CA LEU A 162 1.44 7.50 -18.61
C LEU A 162 2.09 6.15 -18.30
N ILE A 163 1.64 5.10 -18.96
CA ILE A 163 2.08 3.70 -18.83
C ILE A 163 3.44 3.44 -19.52
N ARG A 164 4.00 4.42 -20.24
CA ARG A 164 5.27 4.24 -20.95
C ARG A 164 6.45 4.10 -19.97
N ARG A 165 7.38 3.22 -20.33
CA ARG A 165 8.68 3.05 -19.65
C ARG A 165 9.38 4.40 -19.46
N GLY A 166 9.90 4.64 -18.26
CA GLY A 166 10.46 5.93 -17.80
C GLY A 166 9.48 6.80 -17.00
N ARG A 167 8.18 6.45 -16.97
CA ARG A 167 7.16 7.05 -16.10
C ARG A 167 6.65 6.03 -15.08
N MET A 168 6.07 4.94 -15.56
CA MET A 168 5.64 3.77 -14.78
C MET A 168 6.43 2.58 -15.31
N ASP A 169 7.46 2.16 -14.58
CA ASP A 169 8.41 1.15 -15.07
C ASP A 169 7.95 -0.26 -14.72
N MET A 170 7.43 -0.44 -13.51
CA MET A 170 6.98 -1.73 -12.98
C MET A 170 5.47 -1.71 -12.78
N HIS A 171 4.77 -2.68 -13.38
CA HIS A 171 3.32 -2.79 -13.32
C HIS A 171 2.96 -4.00 -12.48
N ILE A 172 2.20 -3.78 -11.40
CA ILE A 172 1.83 -4.80 -10.43
C ILE A 172 0.31 -4.89 -10.41
N GLU A 173 -0.19 -6.01 -10.91
CA GLU A 173 -1.60 -6.36 -10.80
C GLU A 173 -1.88 -6.99 -9.42
N MET A 174 -2.71 -6.29 -8.63
CA MET A 174 -3.27 -6.75 -7.36
C MET A 174 -4.59 -7.47 -7.66
N SER A 175 -4.50 -8.76 -7.98
CA SER A 175 -5.63 -9.60 -8.39
C SER A 175 -6.50 -10.06 -7.22
N TYR A 176 -7.56 -10.82 -7.53
CA TYR A 176 -8.36 -11.54 -6.55
C TYR A 176 -7.53 -12.55 -5.74
N CYS A 177 -8.08 -12.97 -4.60
CA CYS A 177 -7.44 -13.86 -3.64
C CYS A 177 -7.33 -15.27 -4.21
N GLY A 178 -6.12 -15.68 -4.60
CA GLY A 178 -5.81 -17.07 -4.91
C GLY A 178 -5.42 -17.86 -3.66
N PHE A 179 -5.22 -19.17 -3.81
CA PHE A 179 -4.95 -20.07 -2.69
C PHE A 179 -3.70 -19.69 -1.87
N GLU A 180 -2.62 -19.28 -2.53
CA GLU A 180 -1.39 -18.82 -1.83
C GLU A 180 -1.63 -17.57 -0.97
N ALA A 181 -2.43 -16.62 -1.49
CA ALA A 181 -2.82 -15.44 -0.73
C ALA A 181 -3.73 -15.82 0.45
N PHE A 182 -4.67 -16.75 0.23
CA PHE A 182 -5.53 -17.31 1.27
C PHE A 182 -4.70 -17.97 2.39
N LYS A 183 -3.71 -18.80 2.09
CA LYS A 183 -2.84 -19.43 3.10
C LYS A 183 -2.16 -18.39 3.99
N THR A 184 -1.71 -17.29 3.39
CA THR A 184 -1.14 -16.17 4.15
C THR A 184 -2.19 -15.56 5.10
N LEU A 185 -3.42 -15.34 4.63
CA LEU A 185 -4.51 -14.83 5.47
C LEU A 185 -4.91 -15.81 6.58
N ALA A 186 -5.03 -17.11 6.27
CA ALA A 186 -5.35 -18.14 7.24
C ALA A 186 -4.32 -18.18 8.37
N ASN A 187 -3.03 -18.09 8.04
CA ASN A 187 -1.98 -18.00 9.05
C ASN A 187 -2.08 -16.69 9.86
N ASN A 188 -2.28 -15.54 9.21
CA ASN A 188 -2.35 -14.24 9.89
C ASN A 188 -3.54 -14.11 10.86
N TYR A 189 -4.71 -14.62 10.50
CA TYR A 189 -5.94 -14.44 11.26
C TYR A 189 -6.26 -15.61 12.20
N LEU A 190 -5.95 -16.83 11.78
CA LEU A 190 -6.30 -18.06 12.50
C LEU A 190 -5.09 -18.79 13.09
N GLU A 191 -3.86 -18.40 12.72
CA GLU A 191 -2.61 -19.08 13.14
C GLU A 191 -2.58 -20.55 12.67
N VAL A 192 -3.09 -20.82 11.45
CA VAL A 192 -3.19 -22.16 10.85
C VAL A 192 -2.46 -22.23 9.51
N GLU A 193 -1.57 -23.22 9.37
CA GLU A 193 -0.83 -23.49 8.12
C GLU A 193 -1.46 -24.60 7.27
N ALA A 194 -2.25 -25.49 7.88
CA ALA A 194 -2.93 -26.59 7.21
C ALA A 194 -4.26 -26.92 7.90
N HIS A 195 -5.28 -27.20 7.10
CA HIS A 195 -6.61 -27.55 7.60
C HIS A 195 -7.32 -28.51 6.62
N PRO A 196 -8.15 -29.47 7.09
CA PRO A 196 -8.90 -30.36 6.21
C PRO A 196 -9.77 -29.64 5.17
N LEU A 197 -10.26 -28.45 5.52
CA LEU A 197 -11.10 -27.62 4.64
C LEU A 197 -10.31 -26.84 3.56
N PHE A 198 -8.98 -26.80 3.60
CA PHE A 198 -8.20 -26.02 2.64
C PHE A 198 -8.39 -26.49 1.19
N GLY A 199 -8.53 -27.81 0.96
CA GLY A 199 -8.78 -28.33 -0.40
C GLY A 199 -10.10 -27.81 -0.99
N ALA A 200 -11.16 -27.73 -0.19
CA ALA A 200 -12.43 -27.17 -0.63
C ALA A 200 -12.33 -25.66 -0.90
N VAL A 201 -11.55 -24.93 -0.11
CA VAL A 201 -11.30 -23.49 -0.33
C VAL A 201 -10.48 -23.27 -1.61
N GLU A 202 -9.45 -24.09 -1.85
CA GLU A 202 -8.62 -24.02 -3.05
C GLU A 202 -9.44 -24.20 -4.33
N GLU A 203 -10.28 -25.24 -4.37
CA GLU A 203 -11.18 -25.50 -5.49
C GLU A 203 -12.12 -24.31 -5.74
N LEU A 204 -12.79 -23.83 -4.68
CA LEU A 204 -13.75 -22.73 -4.80
C LEU A 204 -13.12 -21.39 -5.19
N LEU A 205 -11.93 -21.07 -4.69
CA LEU A 205 -11.20 -19.85 -5.09
C LEU A 205 -10.65 -19.92 -6.51
N GLY A 206 -10.53 -21.12 -7.08
CA GLY A 206 -10.21 -21.31 -8.51
C GLY A 206 -11.33 -20.86 -9.43
N ASP A 207 -12.58 -21.04 -9.00
CA ASP A 207 -13.77 -20.73 -9.79
C ASP A 207 -14.33 -19.33 -9.50
N VAL A 208 -14.27 -18.87 -8.23
CA VAL A 208 -14.96 -17.67 -7.76
C VAL A 208 -13.99 -16.53 -7.46
N LYS A 209 -14.31 -15.34 -7.98
CA LYS A 209 -13.52 -14.13 -7.69
C LYS A 209 -13.90 -13.53 -6.34
N MET A 210 -12.98 -13.60 -5.38
CA MET A 210 -13.13 -12.99 -4.05
C MET A 210 -11.92 -12.12 -3.70
N THR A 211 -12.13 -10.94 -3.11
CA THR A 211 -11.00 -10.06 -2.76
C THR A 211 -10.31 -10.53 -1.49
N PRO A 212 -9.01 -10.27 -1.29
CA PRO A 212 -8.33 -10.53 -0.02
C PRO A 212 -9.04 -9.90 1.20
N ALA A 213 -9.64 -8.71 1.04
CA ALA A 213 -10.42 -8.07 2.09
C ALA A 213 -11.69 -8.86 2.43
N ASP A 214 -12.43 -9.33 1.43
CA ASP A 214 -13.62 -10.16 1.64
C ASP A 214 -13.23 -11.48 2.33
N VAL A 215 -12.16 -12.14 1.87
CA VAL A 215 -11.68 -13.39 2.50
C VAL A 215 -11.26 -13.13 3.95
N ALA A 216 -10.52 -12.05 4.21
CA ALA A 216 -10.14 -11.66 5.56
C ALA A 216 -11.37 -11.43 6.45
N GLU A 217 -12.43 -10.83 5.92
CA GLU A 217 -13.70 -10.66 6.63
C GLU A 217 -14.29 -12.00 7.07
N CYS A 218 -14.24 -13.03 6.23
CA CYS A 218 -14.66 -14.40 6.57
C CYS A 218 -13.78 -15.06 7.63
N LEU A 219 -12.50 -14.72 7.67
CA LEU A 219 -11.52 -15.31 8.59
C LEU A 219 -11.45 -14.57 9.93
N MET A 220 -11.96 -13.34 10.02
CA MET A 220 -12.00 -12.59 11.27
C MET A 220 -13.02 -13.19 12.27
N PRO A 221 -12.59 -13.63 13.47
CA PRO A 221 -13.51 -14.20 14.46
C PRO A 221 -14.47 -13.14 15.01
N SER A 222 -15.76 -13.47 15.08
CA SER A 222 -16.81 -12.59 15.63
C SER A 222 -16.80 -12.48 17.16
N LYS A 223 -16.10 -13.39 17.86
CA LYS A 223 -15.88 -13.35 19.32
C LYS A 223 -14.43 -13.71 19.65
N ARG A 224 -13.77 -12.92 20.50
CA ARG A 224 -12.37 -13.15 20.95
C ARG A 224 -12.12 -14.51 21.61
N SER A 225 -13.14 -15.16 22.14
CA SER A 225 -13.05 -16.44 22.85
C SER A 225 -13.19 -17.68 21.96
N ALA A 226 -13.42 -17.50 20.66
CA ALA A 226 -13.61 -18.60 19.71
C ALA A 226 -12.79 -18.31 18.45
N ARG A 227 -11.47 -18.52 18.53
CA ARG A 227 -10.62 -18.74 17.33
C ARG A 227 -10.92 -20.16 16.80
N ASP A 228 -12.17 -20.37 16.43
CA ASP A 228 -12.61 -21.62 15.84
C ASP A 228 -12.33 -21.55 14.34
N ALA A 229 -11.22 -22.16 13.95
CA ALA A 229 -10.79 -22.22 12.55
C ALA A 229 -11.82 -22.96 11.69
N ASP A 230 -12.46 -24.01 12.21
CA ASP A 230 -13.49 -24.75 11.50
C ASP A 230 -14.68 -23.83 11.17
N ALA A 231 -15.17 -23.07 12.16
CA ALA A 231 -16.28 -22.14 11.95
C ALA A 231 -15.94 -21.02 10.95
N CYS A 232 -14.74 -20.45 11.02
CA CYS A 232 -14.32 -19.37 10.11
C CYS A 232 -14.16 -19.86 8.67
N LEU A 233 -13.54 -21.03 8.49
CA LEU A 233 -13.35 -21.64 7.17
C LEU A 233 -14.67 -22.15 6.58
N THR A 234 -15.56 -22.68 7.40
CA THR A 234 -16.92 -23.06 6.96
C THR A 234 -17.68 -21.84 6.45
N ARG A 235 -17.64 -20.71 7.17
CA ARG A 235 -18.24 -19.45 6.71
C ARG A 235 -17.68 -18.99 5.36
N LEU A 236 -16.36 -19.08 5.17
CA LEU A 236 -15.73 -18.74 3.89
C LEU A 236 -16.24 -19.65 2.76
N ILE A 237 -16.30 -20.97 2.99
CA ILE A 237 -16.80 -21.94 2.02
C ILE A 237 -18.26 -21.65 1.64
N ASP A 238 -19.11 -21.37 2.63
CA ASP A 238 -20.52 -21.06 2.38
C ASP A 238 -20.66 -19.80 1.52
N GLN A 239 -19.91 -18.74 1.85
CA GLN A 239 -19.93 -17.50 1.06
C GLN A 239 -19.38 -17.68 -0.35
N LEU A 240 -18.37 -18.53 -0.55
CA LEU A 240 -17.85 -18.87 -1.87
C LEU A 240 -18.89 -19.66 -2.70
N LYS A 241 -19.58 -20.63 -2.09
CA LYS A 241 -20.65 -21.39 -2.75
C LYS A 241 -21.83 -20.50 -3.15
N GLU A 242 -22.23 -19.58 -2.28
CA GLU A 242 -23.30 -18.61 -2.57
C GLU A 242 -22.92 -17.72 -3.77
N ARG A 243 -21.66 -17.24 -3.83
CA ARG A 243 -21.18 -16.45 -4.97
C ARG A 243 -21.10 -17.28 -6.26
N LYS A 244 -20.65 -18.53 -6.18
CA LYS A 244 -20.62 -19.45 -7.33
C LYS A 244 -22.01 -19.65 -7.92
N ALA A 245 -22.99 -19.98 -7.09
CA ALA A 245 -24.38 -20.14 -7.53
C ALA A 245 -24.95 -18.85 -8.14
N ALA A 246 -24.64 -17.69 -7.57
CA ALA A 246 -25.09 -16.40 -8.10
C ALA A 246 -24.44 -15.99 -9.44
N GLU A 247 -23.25 -16.51 -9.76
CA GLU A 247 -22.59 -16.32 -11.06
C GLU A 247 -23.19 -17.25 -12.12
N GLU A 248 -23.43 -18.52 -11.80
CA GLU A 248 -24.11 -19.49 -12.67
C GLU A 248 -25.56 -19.05 -13.01
N ASP A 249 -26.28 -18.47 -12.03
CA ASP A 249 -27.62 -17.88 -12.22
C ASP A 249 -27.62 -16.63 -13.11
N LYS A 250 -26.49 -15.92 -13.21
CA LYS A 250 -26.36 -14.75 -14.11
C LYS A 250 -26.04 -15.20 -15.52
N GLU A 251 -25.15 -16.17 -15.70
CA GLU A 251 -24.80 -16.70 -17.02
C GLU A 251 -26.03 -17.33 -17.71
N SER A 252 -26.84 -18.09 -16.98
CA SER A 252 -28.09 -18.66 -17.49
C SER A 252 -29.11 -17.59 -17.93
N LYS A 253 -29.24 -16.49 -17.18
CA LYS A 253 -30.13 -15.36 -17.55
C LYS A 253 -29.60 -14.52 -18.71
N THR A 254 -28.28 -14.41 -18.85
CA THR A 254 -27.67 -13.64 -19.96
C THR A 254 -27.78 -14.42 -21.27
N ALA A 255 -27.70 -15.75 -21.22
CA ALA A 255 -27.93 -16.62 -22.38
C ALA A 255 -29.38 -16.57 -22.88
N GLU A 256 -30.37 -16.45 -21.98
CA GLU A 256 -31.79 -16.26 -22.36
C GLU A 256 -32.07 -14.88 -23.01
N GLU A 257 -31.31 -13.82 -22.67
CA GLU A 257 -31.47 -12.50 -23.29
C GLU A 257 -30.83 -12.38 -24.67
N ASP A 258 -29.78 -13.16 -24.96
CA ASP A 258 -29.13 -13.19 -26.28
C ASP A 258 -29.94 -14.01 -27.30
N ASP A 259 -30.67 -15.06 -26.88
CA ASP A 259 -31.58 -15.84 -27.74
C ASP A 259 -32.82 -15.03 -28.20
N VAL A 260 -33.21 -13.98 -27.46
CA VAL A 260 -34.32 -13.08 -27.85
C VAL A 260 -33.87 -12.01 -28.86
N LYS A 261 -32.57 -11.68 -28.95
CA LYS A 261 -32.06 -10.64 -29.86
C LYS A 261 -31.75 -11.14 -31.28
N ASP A 262 -31.67 -12.44 -31.53
CA ASP A 262 -31.49 -12.98 -32.88
C ASP A 262 -32.78 -13.09 -33.71
N THR A 263 -33.94 -12.69 -33.16
CA THR A 263 -35.22 -12.59 -33.91
C THR A 263 -35.61 -11.17 -34.33
N ALA A 264 -34.79 -10.15 -34.06
CA ALA A 264 -35.05 -8.77 -34.45
C ALA A 264 -33.82 -8.10 -35.09
N LYS A 265 -33.39 -8.62 -36.25
CA LYS A 265 -32.54 -7.89 -37.19
C LYS A 265 -33.18 -7.90 -38.56
N GLU A 266 -34.21 -7.08 -38.74
CA GLU A 266 -34.46 -6.42 -40.02
C GLU A 266 -35.04 -5.03 -39.71
N GLU A 267 -34.52 -4.03 -40.43
CA GLU A 267 -34.92 -2.61 -40.44
C GLU A 267 -34.41 -1.80 -39.21
N ASP A 268 -33.72 -0.66 -39.32
CA ASP A 268 -33.68 0.31 -40.40
C ASP A 268 -32.45 1.25 -40.29
N LYS A 269 -32.04 1.81 -41.43
CA LYS A 269 -30.88 2.69 -41.60
C LYS A 269 -31.39 4.08 -42.00
N TRP A 270 -31.13 5.13 -41.22
CA TRP A 270 -31.06 6.49 -41.75
C TRP A 270 -30.16 7.43 -40.93
N GLU A 271 -29.36 8.21 -41.65
CA GLU A 271 -28.41 9.23 -41.17
C GLU A 271 -29.13 10.51 -40.74
N THR A 272 -28.58 11.31 -39.83
CA THR A 272 -28.46 12.77 -40.07
C THR A 272 -27.51 13.44 -39.08
N GLU A 273 -26.68 14.31 -39.65
CA GLU A 273 -25.81 15.26 -38.96
C GLU A 273 -26.57 16.25 -38.07
N LYS A 274 -25.92 16.67 -36.97
CA LYS A 274 -25.77 18.09 -36.57
C LYS A 274 -24.79 18.27 -35.41
N VAL A 275 -23.86 19.22 -35.59
CA VAL A 275 -22.93 19.84 -34.62
C VAL A 275 -23.41 21.31 -34.42
N PRO A 276 -23.10 22.13 -33.37
CA PRO A 276 -22.32 21.95 -32.13
C PRO A 276 -22.96 22.44 -30.80
N SER A 277 -22.21 22.23 -29.72
CA SER A 277 -22.01 23.12 -28.53
C SER A 277 -22.88 22.88 -27.28
N LYS A 278 -22.23 22.42 -26.20
CA LYS A 278 -21.71 23.29 -25.14
C LYS A 278 -20.99 22.44 -24.09
N SER A 279 -19.78 22.90 -23.78
CA SER A 279 -18.94 22.50 -22.66
C SER A 279 -19.72 22.42 -21.34
N LYS A 280 -19.74 21.23 -20.75
CA LYS A 280 -19.81 21.07 -19.30
C LYS A 280 -18.67 20.14 -18.91
N SER A 281 -17.59 20.73 -18.44
CA SER A 281 -16.53 20.06 -17.72
C SER A 281 -17.14 19.39 -16.49
N LYS A 282 -17.50 18.11 -16.60
CA LYS A 282 -17.68 17.27 -15.42
C LYS A 282 -16.27 17.02 -14.88
N LYS A 283 -16.01 17.63 -13.73
CA LYS A 283 -14.80 17.44 -12.94
C LYS A 283 -14.84 16.00 -12.42
N GLU A 284 -14.24 15.08 -13.16
CA GLU A 284 -14.04 13.69 -12.73
C GLU A 284 -12.96 13.68 -11.65
N LYS A 285 -13.27 13.03 -10.52
CA LYS A 285 -12.29 12.77 -9.46
C LYS A 285 -11.26 11.80 -10.01
N SER A 286 -10.06 12.29 -10.29
CA SER A 286 -8.89 11.45 -10.46
C SER A 286 -8.41 11.00 -9.09
N GLU A 287 -8.75 9.76 -8.74
CA GLU A 287 -8.07 9.05 -7.65
C GLU A 287 -6.71 8.59 -8.19
N ALA A 288 -5.70 9.44 -8.04
CA ALA A 288 -4.31 9.05 -8.20
C ALA A 288 -3.57 9.47 -6.94
N CYS A 289 -3.49 8.56 -5.98
CA CYS A 289 -2.58 8.69 -4.86
C CYS A 289 -1.17 8.43 -5.42
N GLN A 290 -0.37 9.49 -5.49
CA GLN A 290 1.06 9.41 -5.79
C GLN A 290 1.76 9.26 -4.44
N VAL A 291 2.24 8.07 -4.12
CA VAL A 291 3.10 7.90 -2.96
C VAL A 291 4.54 8.04 -3.41
N VAL A 292 5.22 9.08 -2.94
CA VAL A 292 6.68 9.15 -3.05
C VAL A 292 7.24 8.52 -1.78
N THR A 293 8.10 7.51 -1.88
CA THR A 293 8.85 7.03 -0.72
C THR A 293 10.31 7.48 -0.84
N ASN A 294 10.84 8.08 0.24
CA ASN A 294 12.25 8.46 0.36
C ASN A 294 12.73 8.10 1.77
N GLY A 295 13.99 7.69 1.92
CA GLY A 295 14.59 7.47 3.23
C GLY A 295 16.00 6.89 3.19
N ALA A 296 16.99 7.73 2.90
CA ALA A 296 18.38 7.45 3.30
C ALA A 296 18.81 8.46 4.37
N HIS A 297 18.61 8.11 5.64
CA HIS A 297 19.18 8.83 6.77
C HIS A 297 20.65 8.42 6.94
N THR A 298 21.57 9.06 6.22
CA THR A 298 22.97 9.10 6.67
C THR A 298 23.14 10.33 7.54
N GLY A 299 23.31 10.11 8.85
CA GLY A 299 23.62 11.18 9.79
C GLY A 299 24.87 11.93 9.37
N ALA A 300 24.75 13.24 9.19
CA ALA A 300 25.84 14.19 9.31
C ALA A 300 25.26 15.53 9.81
N SER A 301 25.74 15.91 10.98
CA SER A 301 25.53 17.17 11.66
C SER A 301 25.72 18.39 10.74
N GLY A 302 24.74 19.29 10.75
CA GLY A 302 24.87 20.65 10.23
C GLY A 302 24.53 21.64 11.34
N VAL A 303 25.50 21.90 12.22
CA VAL A 303 25.45 23.01 13.17
C VAL A 303 25.37 24.31 12.37
N SER A 304 24.32 25.09 12.61
CA SER A 304 24.22 26.48 12.17
C SER A 304 25.30 27.29 12.89
N VAL A 305 26.42 27.54 12.21
CA VAL A 305 27.38 28.57 12.65
C VAL A 305 26.97 29.88 12.00
N SER A 306 26.37 30.74 12.83
CA SER A 306 26.25 32.17 12.60
C SER A 306 27.62 32.83 12.68
N THR A 307 28.09 33.42 11.60
CA THR A 307 29.13 34.47 11.61
C THR A 307 28.61 35.59 10.72
N SER A 308 27.97 36.59 11.32
CA SER A 308 28.58 37.89 11.63
C SER A 308 29.20 38.53 10.39
N THR A 309 28.40 39.40 9.77
CA THR A 309 28.82 40.49 8.90
C THR A 309 29.92 41.31 9.56
N ASP A 310 31.09 41.37 8.92
CA ASP A 310 32.05 42.46 9.12
C ASP A 310 32.19 43.27 7.84
N HIS A 311 32.08 44.58 8.05
CA HIS A 311 32.24 45.67 7.12
C HIS A 311 33.60 45.61 6.40
N TYR A 312 33.60 45.89 5.09
CA TYR A 312 34.55 46.84 4.51
C TYR A 312 33.86 47.61 3.37
N LEU A 313 33.71 48.91 3.62
CA LEU A 313 33.44 49.95 2.63
C LEU A 313 34.68 50.16 1.77
N SER A 314 34.48 50.43 0.49
CA SER A 314 35.21 51.49 -0.23
C SER A 314 34.33 52.73 -0.25
#